data_AF-A0A4Q2DZP8-F1
#
_entry.id   AF-A0A4Q2DZP8-F1
#
_cell.length_a   1.000
_cell.length_b   1.000
_cell.length_c   1.000
_cell.angle_alpha   90.00
_cell.angle_beta   90.00
_cell.angle_gamma   90.00
#
_symmetry.space_group_name_H-M   'P 1'
#
loop_
_entity.id
_entity.type
_entity.pdbx_description
1 polymer ?
#
loop_
_entity_poly.entity_id
_entity_poly.type
_entity_poly.pdbx_seq_one_letter_code
_entity_poly.pdbx_strand_id
1 'polypeptide(L)'
;MATVTTKKSSALRKHPDIKWGHNNHALIWALLTEIEKPENRPLFFGRVNVNDNTTGDSKAKVCKRLAKAIFLEECKIDAVGMGKRVKAKIEVLFKEYKKHSARLCLTGKGVMGHGDGENDPDPSRVPDDSTTGTRLDFYIHANGPDENTPERAKNIWGTLFVSIVSLGTRPNVVPIVVATPLGPNRGQTVWLQPPTGNNTVDESNIDPVLLQEDRDHSAADHAQVTDITPVVPHAPTRGPKGSSALRTAYEKASRTQLVPQKRSIAETMLKMAQGNMRIMQNKAEKELGLAKHNMLLEELKLGVTVVFDVFVQGAHFEQTKCKG
;
A
#
# COMPACT_ATOMS: atom_id res chain seq x y z
N MET A 1 7.58 -11.14 -64.60
CA MET A 1 8.54 -10.34 -63.81
C MET A 1 8.35 -10.71 -62.34
N ALA A 2 9.22 -11.57 -61.80
CA ALA A 2 9.12 -12.04 -60.42
C ALA A 2 9.88 -11.08 -59.49
N THR A 3 9.17 -10.45 -58.56
CA THR A 3 9.75 -9.60 -57.52
C THR A 3 10.49 -10.45 -56.50
N VAL A 4 11.82 -10.44 -56.57
CA VAL A 4 12.71 -11.06 -55.59
C VAL A 4 12.71 -10.22 -54.32
N THR A 5 11.94 -10.63 -53.31
CA THR A 5 12.05 -10.08 -51.96
C THR A 5 13.29 -10.67 -51.28
N THR A 6 14.38 -9.91 -51.28
CA THR A 6 15.59 -10.24 -50.51
C THR A 6 15.31 -10.10 -49.00
N LYS A 7 15.23 -11.23 -48.30
CA LYS A 7 15.28 -11.27 -46.83
C LYS A 7 16.62 -10.74 -46.35
N LYS A 8 16.63 -9.50 -45.86
CA LYS A 8 17.78 -8.90 -45.18
C LYS A 8 18.07 -9.69 -43.90
N SER A 9 19.07 -10.56 -43.95
CA SER A 9 19.66 -11.21 -42.79
C SER A 9 20.21 -10.13 -41.85
N SER A 10 19.40 -9.72 -40.86
CA SER A 10 19.84 -8.80 -39.83
C SER A 10 20.71 -9.58 -38.84
N ALA A 11 22.03 -9.57 -39.05
CA ALA A 11 22.96 -9.88 -37.99
C ALA A 11 22.56 -9.06 -36.76
N LEU A 12 22.10 -9.74 -35.71
CA LEU A 12 21.60 -9.14 -34.49
C LEU A 12 22.76 -8.36 -33.88
N ARG A 13 22.85 -7.05 -34.15
CA ARG A 13 23.84 -6.18 -33.49
C ARG A 13 23.55 -6.29 -32.00
N LYS A 14 24.39 -7.04 -31.29
CA LYS A 14 24.28 -7.21 -29.84
C LYS A 14 24.56 -5.85 -29.24
N HIS A 15 23.49 -5.14 -28.86
CA HIS A 15 23.61 -3.89 -28.13
C HIS A 15 24.39 -4.12 -26.84
N PRO A 16 25.26 -3.17 -26.44
CA PRO A 16 26.05 -3.28 -25.22
C PRO A 16 25.13 -3.55 -24.03
N ASP A 17 25.57 -4.38 -23.10
CA ASP A 17 24.78 -4.66 -21.90
C ASP A 17 24.72 -3.42 -21.01
N ILE A 18 23.51 -3.03 -20.61
CA ILE A 18 23.28 -1.78 -19.84
C ILE A 18 23.45 -2.11 -18.37
N LYS A 19 24.51 -1.58 -17.75
CA LYS A 19 24.78 -1.76 -16.31
C LYS A 19 23.88 -0.87 -15.46
N TRP A 20 22.60 -1.23 -15.32
CA TRP A 20 21.60 -0.48 -14.53
C TRP A 20 21.97 -0.28 -13.05
N GLY A 21 22.83 -1.13 -12.48
CA GLY A 21 23.29 -1.03 -11.09
C GLY A 21 24.53 -0.18 -10.87
N HIS A 22 25.18 0.30 -11.93
CA HIS A 22 26.40 1.09 -11.79
C HIS A 22 26.10 2.52 -11.28
N ASN A 23 27.11 3.16 -10.67
CA ASN A 23 27.02 4.51 -10.10
C ASN A 23 25.80 4.70 -9.19
N ASN A 24 25.66 3.83 -8.17
CA ASN A 24 24.55 3.87 -7.22
C ASN A 24 23.16 3.94 -7.89
N HIS A 25 22.94 3.10 -8.91
CA HIS A 25 21.69 3.06 -9.67
C HIS A 25 21.32 4.37 -10.39
N ALA A 26 22.27 5.25 -10.71
CA ALA A 26 22.00 6.54 -11.35
C ALA A 26 21.12 6.47 -12.62
N LEU A 27 21.26 5.41 -13.43
CA LEU A 27 20.41 5.21 -14.62
C LEU A 27 18.95 4.87 -14.28
N ILE A 28 18.74 4.14 -13.17
CA ILE A 28 17.39 3.86 -12.67
C ILE A 28 16.77 5.16 -12.17
N TRP A 29 17.55 6.00 -11.48
CA TRP A 29 17.12 7.33 -11.04
C TRP A 29 16.70 8.22 -12.20
N ALA A 30 17.57 8.37 -13.21
CA ALA A 30 17.24 9.12 -14.42
C ALA A 30 15.98 8.59 -15.11
N LEU A 31 15.81 7.27 -15.15
CA LEU A 31 14.61 6.64 -15.71
C LEU A 31 13.35 6.99 -14.93
N LEU A 32 13.38 6.92 -13.60
CA LEU A 32 12.25 7.27 -12.76
C LEU A 32 11.88 8.74 -12.94
N THR A 33 12.85 9.66 -12.90
CA THR A 33 12.63 11.09 -13.14
C THR A 33 11.96 11.37 -14.49
N GLU A 34 12.39 10.69 -15.56
CA GLU A 34 11.76 10.83 -16.87
C GLU A 34 10.33 10.27 -16.92
N ILE A 35 10.06 9.16 -16.22
CA ILE A 35 8.71 8.57 -16.13
C ILE A 35 7.74 9.50 -15.38
N GLU A 36 8.23 10.25 -14.39
CA GLU A 36 7.44 11.17 -13.57
C GLU A 36 7.02 12.45 -14.28
N LYS A 37 7.67 12.82 -15.39
CA LYS A 37 7.28 13.99 -16.17
C LYS A 37 5.79 13.94 -16.54
N PRO A 38 5.09 15.08 -16.52
CA PRO A 38 3.63 15.12 -16.70
C PRO A 38 3.16 14.52 -18.03
N GLU A 39 4.00 14.56 -19.06
CA GLU A 39 3.72 13.95 -20.37
C GLU A 39 3.76 12.42 -20.39
N ASN A 40 4.46 11.79 -19.43
CA ASN A 40 4.68 10.35 -19.35
C ASN A 40 3.88 9.73 -18.20
N ARG A 41 3.70 10.47 -17.11
CA ARG A 41 3.07 10.02 -15.86
C ARG A 41 1.70 9.35 -16.07
N PRO A 42 0.76 9.89 -16.88
CA PRO A 42 -0.56 9.29 -17.05
C PRO A 42 -0.55 7.86 -17.59
N LEU A 43 0.47 7.52 -18.38
CA LEU A 43 0.61 6.19 -18.97
C LEU A 43 1.04 5.13 -17.94
N PHE A 44 1.87 5.49 -16.97
CA PHE A 44 2.46 4.55 -16.01
C PHE A 44 1.74 4.54 -14.66
N PHE A 45 1.25 5.70 -14.22
CA PHE A 45 0.61 5.88 -12.90
C PHE A 45 -0.90 6.11 -12.99
N GLY A 46 -1.44 6.15 -14.20
CA GLY A 46 -2.83 6.54 -14.42
C GLY A 46 -3.03 8.05 -14.35
N ARG A 47 -4.25 8.46 -14.62
CA ARG A 47 -4.63 9.88 -14.70
C ARG A 47 -4.62 10.52 -13.32
N VAL A 48 -4.15 11.76 -13.25
CA VAL A 48 -4.20 12.57 -12.02
C VAL A 48 -5.64 13.02 -11.79
N ASN A 49 -6.27 13.60 -12.81
CA ASN A 49 -7.69 13.97 -12.75
C ASN A 49 -8.54 13.00 -13.57
N VAL A 50 -9.77 12.74 -13.10
CA VAL A 50 -10.74 11.89 -13.80
C VAL A 50 -11.05 12.40 -15.22
N ASN A 51 -11.00 13.73 -15.40
CA ASN A 51 -11.31 14.41 -16.66
C ASN A 51 -10.12 14.53 -17.61
N ASP A 52 -8.90 14.16 -17.19
CA ASP A 52 -7.75 14.25 -18.09
C ASP A 52 -7.86 13.17 -19.17
N ASN A 53 -7.60 13.56 -20.42
CA ASN A 53 -7.50 12.58 -21.50
C ASN A 53 -6.18 11.83 -21.35
N THR A 54 -6.22 10.50 -21.45
CA THR A 54 -4.99 9.73 -21.63
C THR A 54 -4.29 10.23 -22.88
N THR A 55 -3.02 10.59 -22.77
CA THR A 55 -2.18 10.89 -23.94
C THR A 55 -2.38 9.77 -24.94
N GLY A 56 -2.86 10.06 -26.15
CA GLY A 56 -3.11 9.05 -27.21
C GLY A 56 -1.85 8.32 -27.69
N ASP A 57 -0.72 8.52 -27.02
CA ASP A 57 0.55 7.90 -27.28
C ASP A 57 0.57 6.44 -26.78
N SER A 58 0.99 5.55 -27.67
CA SER A 58 1.22 4.16 -27.29
C SER A 58 2.36 4.02 -26.27
N LYS A 59 2.28 2.99 -25.41
CA LYS A 59 3.37 2.65 -24.46
C LYS A 59 4.73 2.52 -25.15
N ALA A 60 4.76 2.00 -26.38
CA ALA A 60 5.98 1.86 -27.16
C ALA A 60 6.57 3.22 -27.59
N LYS A 61 5.73 4.19 -27.98
CA LYS A 61 6.18 5.54 -28.34
C LYS A 61 6.78 6.25 -27.12
N VAL A 62 6.11 6.16 -25.97
CA VAL A 62 6.62 6.75 -24.72
C VAL A 62 7.94 6.10 -24.30
N CYS A 63 8.05 4.77 -24.31
CA CYS A 63 9.32 4.10 -23.97
C CYS A 63 10.47 4.48 -24.92
N LYS A 64 10.20 4.73 -26.21
CA LYS A 64 11.21 5.27 -27.14
C LYS A 64 11.61 6.70 -26.78
N ARG A 65 10.67 7.57 -26.35
CA ARG A 65 10.97 8.93 -25.88
C ARG A 65 11.83 8.89 -24.62
N LEU A 66 11.48 8.07 -23.64
CA LEU A 66 12.27 7.84 -22.43
C LEU A 66 13.69 7.36 -22.76
N ALA A 67 13.79 6.38 -23.68
CA ALA A 67 15.10 5.89 -24.12
C ALA A 67 15.97 6.99 -24.76
N LYS A 68 15.39 7.87 -25.57
CA LYS A 68 16.12 8.99 -26.18
C LYS A 68 16.61 10.01 -25.15
N ALA A 69 15.86 10.23 -24.07
CA ALA A 69 16.24 11.15 -23.00
C ALA A 69 17.43 10.63 -22.17
N ILE A 70 17.49 9.31 -21.94
CA ILE A 70 18.48 8.69 -21.04
C ILE A 70 19.70 8.18 -21.82
N PHE A 71 19.50 7.66 -23.03
CA PHE A 71 20.50 6.97 -23.84
C PHE A 71 20.61 7.63 -25.22
N LEU A 72 21.06 8.89 -25.25
CA LEU A 72 21.11 9.68 -26.48
C LEU A 72 21.98 9.00 -27.55
N GLU A 73 23.17 8.53 -27.18
CA GLU A 73 24.14 7.94 -28.11
C GLU A 73 23.69 6.56 -28.61
N GLU A 74 23.18 5.69 -27.73
CA GLU A 74 22.69 4.36 -28.10
C GLU A 74 21.41 4.43 -28.93
N CYS A 75 20.57 5.44 -28.69
CA CYS A 75 19.38 5.67 -29.52
C CYS A 75 19.69 6.14 -30.93
N LYS A 76 20.86 6.76 -31.19
CA LYS A 76 21.31 7.05 -32.56
C LYS A 76 21.56 5.76 -33.36
N ILE A 77 21.92 4.67 -32.66
CA ILE A 77 22.19 3.36 -33.27
C ILE A 77 20.89 2.56 -33.44
N ASP A 78 20.08 2.42 -32.38
CA ASP A 78 18.81 1.70 -32.42
C ASP A 78 17.82 2.19 -31.35
N ALA A 79 17.08 3.23 -31.71
CA ALA A 79 16.01 3.75 -30.86
C ALA A 79 14.91 2.71 -30.55
N VAL A 80 14.67 1.72 -31.43
CA VAL A 80 13.59 0.74 -31.23
C VAL A 80 14.01 -0.32 -30.22
N GLY A 81 15.22 -0.86 -30.34
CA GLY A 81 15.79 -1.80 -29.39
C GLY A 81 15.94 -1.18 -28.00
N MET A 82 16.43 0.06 -27.93
CA MET A 82 16.56 0.77 -26.66
C MET A 82 15.19 1.05 -26.01
N GLY A 83 14.18 1.43 -26.79
CA GLY A 83 12.80 1.54 -26.28
C GLY A 83 12.26 0.23 -25.70
N LYS A 84 12.55 -0.93 -26.31
CA LYS A 84 12.17 -2.24 -25.77
C LYS A 84 12.91 -2.57 -24.46
N ARG A 85 14.20 -2.24 -24.36
CA ARG A 85 15.01 -2.45 -23.15
C ARG A 85 14.51 -1.61 -21.98
N VAL A 86 14.24 -0.32 -22.22
CA VAL A 86 13.65 0.57 -21.22
C VAL A 86 12.31 0.02 -20.75
N LYS A 87 11.42 -0.38 -21.68
CA LYS A 87 10.13 -1.00 -21.34
C LYS A 87 10.30 -2.21 -20.41
N ALA A 88 11.21 -3.14 -20.76
CA ALA A 88 11.45 -4.33 -19.95
C ALA A 88 11.98 -3.97 -18.55
N LYS A 89 12.88 -3.00 -18.44
CA LYS A 89 13.39 -2.55 -17.14
C LYS A 89 12.29 -1.92 -16.28
N ILE A 90 11.42 -1.09 -16.86
CA ILE A 90 10.24 -0.55 -16.16
C ILE A 90 9.36 -1.68 -15.63
N GLU A 91 9.09 -2.71 -16.44
CA GLU A 91 8.25 -3.84 -16.01
C GLU A 91 8.87 -4.63 -14.84
N VAL A 92 10.20 -4.79 -14.82
CA VAL A 92 10.92 -5.38 -13.67
C VAL A 92 10.78 -4.51 -12.43
N LEU A 93 11.02 -3.21 -12.53
CA LEU A 93 10.92 -2.26 -11.41
C LEU A 93 9.50 -2.25 -10.81
N PHE A 94 8.46 -2.22 -11.65
CA PHE A 94 7.08 -2.29 -11.19
C PHE A 94 6.75 -3.62 -10.50
N LYS A 95 7.32 -4.73 -10.97
CA LYS A 95 7.13 -6.05 -10.35
C LYS A 95 7.80 -6.11 -8.97
N GLU A 96 9.02 -5.61 -8.84
CA GLU A 96 9.74 -5.50 -7.57
C GLU A 96 9.00 -4.58 -6.61
N TYR A 97 8.59 -3.39 -7.07
CA TYR A 97 7.79 -2.46 -6.28
C TYR A 97 6.52 -3.12 -5.72
N LYS A 98 5.73 -3.78 -6.57
CA LYS A 98 4.51 -4.49 -6.13
C LYS A 98 4.81 -5.58 -5.11
N LYS A 99 5.93 -6.31 -5.26
CA LYS A 99 6.37 -7.33 -4.30
C LYS A 99 6.66 -6.69 -2.94
N HIS A 100 7.42 -5.59 -2.92
CA HIS A 100 7.77 -4.88 -1.69
C HIS A 100 6.55 -4.20 -1.06
N SER A 101 5.71 -3.53 -1.85
CA SER A 101 4.50 -2.87 -1.37
C SER A 101 3.51 -3.88 -0.80
N ALA A 102 3.31 -5.04 -1.44
CA ALA A 102 2.46 -6.11 -0.90
C ALA A 102 3.00 -6.61 0.44
N ARG A 103 4.31 -6.78 0.56
CA ARG A 103 4.94 -7.17 1.84
C ARG A 103 4.71 -6.13 2.94
N LEU A 104 4.76 -4.83 2.61
CA LEU A 104 4.48 -3.75 3.55
C LEU A 104 3.00 -3.63 3.91
N CYS A 105 2.09 -3.86 2.95
CA CYS A 105 0.64 -3.82 3.16
C CYS A 105 0.06 -5.09 3.79
N LEU A 106 0.83 -6.18 3.90
CA LEU A 106 0.42 -7.42 4.58
C LEU A 106 0.49 -7.25 6.11
N THR A 107 -0.23 -6.26 6.60
CA THR A 107 -0.51 -6.04 8.01
C THR A 107 -1.68 -6.95 8.38
N GLY A 108 -1.41 -8.14 8.91
CA GLY A 108 -2.46 -9.02 9.46
C GLY A 108 -2.52 -10.46 8.93
N LYS A 109 -1.47 -11.01 8.30
CA LYS A 109 -1.39 -12.46 8.04
C LYS A 109 -0.72 -13.27 9.15
N GLY A 110 -0.38 -12.63 10.27
CA GLY A 110 0.56 -13.17 11.25
C GLY A 110 1.96 -13.28 10.63
N VAL A 111 3.00 -13.08 11.44
CA VAL A 111 4.36 -13.49 11.05
C VAL A 111 4.37 -15.02 11.07
N MET A 112 3.71 -15.68 10.11
CA MET A 112 4.11 -17.03 9.78
C MET A 112 5.52 -16.86 9.24
N GLY A 113 6.50 -17.27 10.03
CA GLY A 113 7.87 -17.42 9.58
C GLY A 113 7.83 -18.26 8.31
N HIS A 114 7.86 -17.60 7.15
CA HIS A 114 8.32 -18.24 5.94
C HIS A 114 9.81 -18.46 6.18
N GLY A 115 10.09 -19.56 6.88
CA GLY A 115 11.30 -20.31 6.66
C GLY A 115 11.21 -20.81 5.23
N ASP A 116 11.83 -20.07 4.32
CA ASP A 116 12.46 -20.66 3.15
C ASP A 116 13.34 -21.77 3.72
N GLY A 117 12.91 -23.02 3.52
CA GLY A 117 13.43 -24.16 4.27
C GLY A 117 14.93 -24.34 4.07
N GLU A 118 15.69 -24.02 5.11
CA GLU A 118 16.95 -24.63 5.57
C GLU A 118 17.43 -23.74 6.71
N ASN A 119 17.18 -24.13 7.95
CA ASN A 119 18.05 -24.00 9.13
C ASN A 119 17.23 -24.22 10.41
N ASP A 120 17.89 -24.88 11.36
CA ASP A 120 17.40 -25.45 12.60
C ASP A 120 16.33 -24.62 13.35
N PRO A 121 15.27 -25.27 13.86
CA PRO A 121 14.45 -24.67 14.89
C PRO A 121 15.26 -24.59 16.19
N ASP A 122 15.61 -23.37 16.62
CA ASP A 122 16.17 -23.12 17.95
C ASP A 122 15.13 -23.53 19.02
N PRO A 123 15.39 -24.59 19.81
CA PRO A 123 14.44 -25.11 20.80
C PRO A 123 14.33 -24.24 22.06
N SER A 124 15.04 -23.11 22.15
CA SER A 124 15.04 -22.25 23.34
C SER A 124 13.93 -21.19 23.36
N ARG A 125 13.12 -21.06 22.30
CA ARG A 125 12.05 -20.05 22.25
C ARG A 125 10.81 -20.53 23.00
N VAL A 126 10.81 -20.29 24.31
CA VAL A 126 9.66 -20.49 25.20
C VAL A 126 8.45 -19.73 24.63
N PRO A 127 7.28 -20.38 24.43
CA PRO A 127 6.06 -19.69 24.06
C PRO A 127 5.65 -18.78 25.21
N ASP A 128 5.84 -17.47 25.05
CA ASP A 128 5.24 -16.49 25.94
C ASP A 128 3.74 -16.42 25.61
N ASP A 129 2.91 -16.90 26.55
CA ASP A 129 1.43 -16.89 26.49
C ASP A 129 0.85 -15.49 26.79
N SER A 130 1.70 -14.47 26.92
CA SER A 130 1.22 -13.11 27.12
C SER A 130 0.61 -12.58 25.83
N THR A 131 -0.65 -12.14 25.91
CA THR A 131 -1.43 -11.47 24.85
C THR A 131 -0.88 -10.08 24.53
N THR A 132 0.41 -9.85 24.81
CA THR A 132 1.08 -8.57 24.81
C THR A 132 1.57 -8.33 23.40
N GLY A 133 0.87 -7.46 22.67
CA GLY A 133 1.20 -7.08 21.31
C GLY A 133 2.69 -6.78 21.15
N THR A 134 3.32 -7.30 20.11
CA THR A 134 4.71 -6.96 19.79
C THR A 134 4.79 -5.47 19.49
N ARG A 135 5.42 -4.72 20.38
CA ARG A 135 5.68 -3.29 20.22
C ARG A 135 6.93 -3.14 19.35
N LEU A 136 6.88 -2.31 18.32
CA LEU A 136 8.09 -1.96 17.58
C LEU A 136 9.00 -1.11 18.48
N ASP A 137 10.29 -1.45 18.50
CA ASP A 137 11.29 -0.77 19.35
C ASP A 137 11.50 0.70 18.99
N PHE A 138 11.06 1.14 17.81
CA PHE A 138 11.25 2.50 17.31
C PHE A 138 10.09 2.95 16.43
N TYR A 139 9.77 4.25 16.52
CA TYR A 139 8.83 4.94 15.64
C TYR A 139 9.59 5.73 14.57
N ILE A 140 9.03 5.80 13.38
CA ILE A 140 9.57 6.60 12.29
C ILE A 140 8.51 7.61 11.91
N HIS A 141 8.84 8.89 12.06
CA HIS A 141 7.93 9.98 11.80
C HIS A 141 7.52 10.03 10.32
N ALA A 142 6.41 10.71 10.02
CA ALA A 142 5.93 10.90 8.65
C ALA A 142 6.97 11.59 7.73
N ASN A 143 7.91 12.34 8.32
CA ASN A 143 9.01 12.99 7.62
C ASN A 143 10.20 12.05 7.32
N GLY A 144 10.13 10.79 7.75
CA GLY A 144 11.18 9.80 7.57
C GLY A 144 12.03 9.58 8.83
N PRO A 145 13.12 8.78 8.71
CA PRO A 145 14.09 8.55 9.78
C PRO A 145 14.76 9.85 10.23
N ASP A 146 14.88 10.04 11.54
CA ASP A 146 15.57 11.17 12.17
C ASP A 146 16.87 10.72 12.88
N GLU A 147 17.53 11.65 13.56
CA GLU A 147 18.75 11.37 14.33
C GLU A 147 18.53 10.29 15.40
N ASN A 148 17.32 10.22 15.96
CA ASN A 148 16.91 9.27 17.00
C ASN A 148 16.53 7.88 16.46
N THR A 149 16.38 7.73 15.14
CA THR A 149 16.02 6.46 14.53
C THR A 149 17.22 5.49 14.56
N PRO A 150 17.09 4.27 15.10
CA PRO A 150 18.22 3.34 15.23
C PRO A 150 18.75 2.88 13.87
N GLU A 151 20.05 2.58 13.78
CA GLU A 151 20.74 2.28 12.51
C GLU A 151 20.11 1.10 11.74
N ARG A 152 19.61 0.09 12.47
CA ARG A 152 18.87 -1.05 11.88
C ARG A 152 17.59 -0.63 11.16
N ALA A 153 16.95 0.44 11.62
CA ALA A 153 15.73 1.00 11.03
C ALA A 153 16.06 1.93 9.86
N LYS A 154 17.13 2.73 9.99
CA LYS A 154 17.65 3.57 8.90
C LYS A 154 18.01 2.76 7.67
N ASN A 155 18.56 1.55 7.81
CA ASN A 155 18.93 0.68 6.68
C ASN A 155 17.74 0.15 5.87
N ILE A 156 16.61 -0.16 6.53
CA ILE A 156 15.38 -0.61 5.86
C ILE A 156 14.88 0.50 4.93
N TRP A 157 14.95 1.75 5.40
CA TRP A 157 14.54 2.92 4.63
C TRP A 157 15.60 3.44 3.67
N GLY A 158 16.90 3.36 3.96
CA GLY A 158 17.94 3.65 2.97
C GLY A 158 17.83 2.77 1.72
N THR A 159 17.35 1.54 1.88
CA THR A 159 17.10 0.62 0.76
C THR A 159 15.76 0.89 0.06
N LEU A 160 14.71 1.28 0.81
CA LEU A 160 13.34 1.44 0.28
C LEU A 160 13.00 2.88 -0.17
N PHE A 161 13.49 3.89 0.55
CA PHE A 161 13.10 5.31 0.41
C PHE A 161 13.79 5.99 -0.74
N VAL A 162 15.02 5.59 -1.08
CA VAL A 162 15.62 6.02 -2.34
C VAL A 162 14.69 5.55 -3.46
N SER A 163 14.31 4.25 -3.49
CA SER A 163 13.47 3.58 -4.51
C SER A 163 12.02 4.12 -4.69
N ILE A 164 11.35 4.60 -3.63
CA ILE A 164 9.86 4.65 -3.60
C ILE A 164 9.25 6.05 -3.41
N VAL A 165 9.98 7.06 -2.90
CA VAL A 165 9.36 8.37 -2.59
C VAL A 165 8.70 9.01 -3.83
N SER A 166 9.27 8.80 -5.01
CA SER A 166 8.72 9.25 -6.30
C SER A 166 7.48 8.45 -6.75
N LEU A 167 7.41 7.15 -6.42
CA LEU A 167 6.24 6.30 -6.67
C LEU A 167 5.11 6.50 -5.64
N GLY A 168 5.39 7.25 -4.57
CA GLY A 168 4.63 7.26 -3.32
C GLY A 168 4.00 8.58 -2.93
N THR A 169 3.61 9.46 -3.87
CA THR A 169 2.77 10.64 -3.54
C THR A 169 1.33 10.29 -3.15
N ARG A 170 1.11 9.14 -2.51
CA ARG A 170 -0.09 8.89 -1.72
C ARG A 170 0.34 8.92 -0.26
N PRO A 171 -0.30 9.75 0.58
CA PRO A 171 0.09 9.91 1.97
C PRO A 171 0.17 8.54 2.62
N ASN A 172 1.36 8.27 3.13
CA ASN A 172 1.71 7.12 3.94
C ASN A 172 0.85 7.17 5.21
N VAL A 173 -0.40 6.69 5.14
CA VAL A 173 -1.18 6.39 6.35
C VAL A 173 -0.58 5.11 6.89
N VAL A 174 0.51 5.24 7.64
CA VAL A 174 0.94 4.18 8.54
C VAL A 174 -0.20 4.05 9.56
N PRO A 175 -0.96 2.95 9.57
CA PRO A 175 -2.01 2.80 10.56
C PRO A 175 -1.38 2.83 11.96
N ILE A 176 -1.95 3.62 12.87
CA ILE A 176 -1.50 3.74 14.27
C ILE A 176 -1.40 2.34 14.91
N VAL A 177 -2.34 1.48 14.53
CA VAL A 177 -2.50 0.12 15.02
C VAL A 177 -2.82 -0.83 13.88
N VAL A 178 -2.11 -1.96 13.83
CA VAL A 178 -2.45 -3.11 12.99
C VAL A 178 -3.03 -4.19 13.88
N ALA A 179 -4.35 -4.33 13.87
CA ALA A 179 -5.02 -5.47 14.50
C ALA A 179 -5.10 -6.63 13.50
N THR A 180 -4.52 -7.77 13.85
CA THR A 180 -4.67 -9.00 13.08
C THR A 180 -6.04 -9.59 13.40
N PRO A 181 -6.86 -9.98 12.40
CA PRO A 181 -8.12 -10.65 12.66
C PRO A 181 -7.89 -11.93 13.47
N LEU A 182 -8.87 -12.30 14.31
CA LEU A 182 -8.85 -13.50 15.15
C LEU A 182 -8.73 -14.75 14.27
N GLY A 183 -7.49 -15.17 14.01
CA GLY A 183 -7.16 -16.43 13.36
C GLY A 183 -6.87 -17.54 14.39
N PRO A 184 -6.53 -18.75 13.95
CA PRO A 184 -6.22 -19.88 14.83
C PRO A 184 -5.06 -19.62 15.81
N ASN A 185 -4.29 -18.54 15.62
CA ASN A 185 -3.17 -18.14 16.49
C ASN A 185 -3.50 -16.94 17.41
N ARG A 186 -4.79 -16.70 17.70
CA ARG A 186 -5.31 -15.53 18.45
C ARG A 186 -5.01 -14.19 17.75
N GLY A 187 -5.82 -13.19 18.05
CA GLY A 187 -5.70 -11.85 17.46
C GLY A 187 -4.48 -11.15 18.06
N GLN A 188 -3.56 -10.68 17.21
CA GLN A 188 -2.42 -9.91 17.65
C GLN A 188 -2.55 -8.46 17.19
N THR A 189 -2.47 -7.54 18.14
CA THR A 189 -2.43 -6.09 17.87
C THR A 189 -0.98 -5.63 17.85
N VAL A 190 -0.50 -5.23 16.68
CA VAL A 190 0.84 -4.63 16.51
C VAL A 190 0.69 -3.12 16.51
N TRP A 191 1.27 -2.47 17.51
CA TRP A 191 1.33 -1.02 17.61
C TRP A 191 2.54 -0.54 16.80
N LEU A 192 2.28 0.06 15.64
CA LEU A 192 3.32 0.66 14.80
C LEU A 192 3.87 1.97 15.40
N GLN A 193 3.15 2.52 16.39
CA GLN A 193 3.57 3.67 17.19
C GLN A 193 3.53 3.28 18.67
N PRO A 194 4.62 3.47 19.44
CA PRO A 194 4.54 3.37 20.89
C PRO A 194 3.63 4.49 21.40
N PRO A 195 2.65 4.22 22.29
CA PRO A 195 1.97 5.29 23.01
C PRO A 195 3.02 6.20 23.64
N THR A 196 3.03 7.46 23.21
CA THR A 196 4.02 8.46 23.57
C THR A 196 3.49 9.19 24.80
N GLY A 197 4.14 9.00 25.94
CA GLY A 197 3.80 9.62 27.21
C GLY A 197 3.85 8.63 28.36
N ASN A 198 4.25 9.10 29.56
CA ASN A 198 3.87 8.42 30.79
C ASN A 198 2.34 8.34 30.77
N ASN A 199 1.80 7.14 30.57
CA ASN A 199 0.36 6.89 30.47
C ASN A 199 -0.33 7.02 31.84
N THR A 200 -0.14 8.12 32.56
CA THR A 200 -1.24 8.65 33.36
C THR A 200 -2.19 9.28 32.35
N VAL A 201 -3.06 8.45 31.78
CA VAL A 201 -4.24 8.96 31.07
C VAL A 201 -4.92 9.87 32.09
N ASP A 202 -5.05 11.15 31.76
CA ASP A 202 -5.76 12.08 32.61
C ASP A 202 -7.25 11.72 32.54
N GLU A 203 -7.66 10.82 33.44
CA GLU A 203 -9.03 10.32 33.55
C GLU A 203 -10.01 11.42 33.97
N SER A 204 -9.54 12.64 34.27
CA SER A 204 -10.41 13.78 34.58
C SER A 204 -11.35 14.18 33.44
N ASN A 205 -11.05 13.77 32.21
CA ASN A 205 -11.92 14.00 31.04
C ASN A 205 -12.82 12.80 30.69
N ILE A 206 -12.71 11.68 31.40
CA ILE A 206 -13.59 10.52 31.21
C ILE A 206 -14.82 10.73 32.10
N ASP A 207 -16.01 10.52 31.55
CA ASP A 207 -17.26 10.62 32.31
C ASP A 207 -17.19 9.66 33.53
N PRO A 208 -17.35 10.17 34.76
CA PRO A 208 -17.29 9.36 35.96
C PRO A 208 -18.33 8.21 35.97
N VAL A 209 -19.44 8.35 35.23
CA VAL A 209 -20.44 7.28 35.10
C VAL A 209 -19.88 6.09 34.33
N LEU A 210 -19.14 6.32 33.24
CA LEU A 210 -18.53 5.25 32.44
C LEU A 210 -17.41 4.54 33.21
N LEU A 211 -16.65 5.28 34.05
CA LEU A 211 -15.65 4.68 34.93
C LEU A 211 -16.27 3.81 36.03
N GLN A 212 -17.50 4.14 36.46
CA GLN A 212 -18.24 3.37 37.45
C GLN A 212 -18.78 2.06 36.84
N GLU A 213 -19.35 2.13 35.62
CA GLU A 213 -19.87 0.96 34.91
C GLU A 213 -18.78 -0.09 34.64
N ASP A 214 -17.57 0.33 34.27
CA ASP A 214 -16.46 -0.59 33.98
C ASP A 214 -15.96 -1.33 35.24
N ARG A 215 -16.02 -0.66 36.40
CA ARG A 215 -15.73 -1.25 37.71
C ARG A 215 -16.80 -2.23 38.14
N ASP A 216 -18.06 -1.90 37.94
CA ASP A 216 -19.19 -2.74 38.32
C ASP A 216 -19.26 -4.01 37.43
N HIS A 217 -18.83 -3.92 36.16
CA HIS A 217 -18.72 -5.08 35.26
C HIS A 217 -17.53 -6.00 35.59
N SER A 218 -16.38 -5.45 35.97
CA SER A 218 -15.24 -6.28 36.39
C SER A 218 -15.45 -7.02 37.71
N ALA A 219 -16.30 -6.50 38.61
CA ALA A 219 -16.62 -7.14 39.88
C ALA A 219 -17.58 -8.35 39.73
N ALA A 220 -18.36 -8.42 38.65
CA ALA A 220 -19.36 -9.47 38.44
C ALA A 220 -18.79 -10.78 37.89
N ASP A 221 -17.62 -10.75 37.23
CA ASP A 221 -17.04 -11.91 36.53
C ASP A 221 -16.27 -12.91 37.44
N HIS A 222 -16.26 -12.68 38.76
CA HIS A 222 -15.73 -13.64 39.74
C HIS A 222 -16.80 -14.44 40.51
N ALA A 223 -18.08 -14.32 40.15
CA ALA A 223 -19.12 -15.20 40.66
C ALA A 223 -19.25 -16.48 39.81
N GLN A 224 -18.94 -17.61 40.43
CA GLN A 224 -18.93 -18.97 39.89
C GLN A 224 -20.09 -19.31 38.93
N VAL A 225 -19.74 -19.75 37.72
CA VAL A 225 -20.66 -20.51 36.85
C VAL A 225 -20.60 -21.98 37.27
N THR A 226 -21.60 -22.42 38.03
CA THR A 226 -21.86 -23.83 38.27
C THR A 226 -22.50 -24.47 37.04
N ASP A 227 -21.81 -25.51 36.58
CA ASP A 227 -22.19 -26.60 35.68
C ASP A 227 -23.69 -26.97 35.71
N ILE A 228 -24.35 -26.89 34.55
CA ILE A 228 -25.61 -27.61 34.30
C ILE A 228 -25.56 -28.16 32.87
N THR A 229 -25.31 -29.47 32.79
CA THR A 229 -25.42 -30.30 31.60
C THR A 229 -26.90 -30.62 31.34
N PRO A 230 -27.40 -30.58 30.08
CA PRO A 230 -28.62 -31.28 29.72
C PRO A 230 -28.34 -32.50 28.82
N VAL A 231 -28.99 -33.60 29.20
CA VAL A 231 -28.93 -34.96 28.67
C VAL A 231 -30.14 -35.24 27.76
N VAL A 232 -29.87 -35.65 26.49
CA VAL A 232 -30.51 -36.75 25.67
C VAL A 232 -32.01 -36.59 25.29
N PRO A 233 -32.55 -36.95 24.08
CA PRO A 233 -32.38 -38.24 23.40
C PRO A 233 -32.33 -38.32 21.84
N HIS A 234 -31.76 -39.44 21.39
CA HIS A 234 -31.86 -39.99 20.03
C HIS A 234 -33.25 -40.53 19.68
N ALA A 235 -33.69 -40.34 18.43
CA ALA A 235 -34.56 -41.27 17.70
C ALA A 235 -34.36 -41.15 16.17
N PRO A 236 -34.33 -42.26 15.40
CA PRO A 236 -34.27 -42.24 13.94
C PRO A 236 -35.65 -42.51 13.33
N THR A 237 -36.11 -41.66 12.40
CA THR A 237 -37.32 -41.91 11.62
C THR A 237 -36.97 -42.06 10.14
N ARG A 238 -37.03 -43.30 9.63
CA ARG A 238 -36.93 -43.63 8.20
C ARG A 238 -38.15 -43.09 7.46
N GLY A 239 -37.94 -42.12 6.56
CA GLY A 239 -38.94 -41.68 5.59
C GLY A 239 -38.97 -42.55 4.32
N PRO A 240 -40.11 -42.64 3.61
CA PRO A 240 -40.28 -43.48 2.43
C PRO A 240 -39.53 -42.92 1.21
N LYS A 241 -39.00 -43.83 0.39
CA LYS A 241 -38.26 -43.52 -0.85
C LYS A 241 -39.18 -42.79 -1.84
N GLY A 242 -38.99 -41.48 -1.97
CA GLY A 242 -39.66 -40.66 -2.99
C GLY A 242 -39.29 -41.11 -4.40
N SER A 243 -40.31 -41.30 -5.23
CA SER A 243 -40.19 -41.73 -6.62
C SER A 243 -39.43 -40.70 -7.47
N SER A 244 -38.51 -41.23 -8.30
CA SER A 244 -37.58 -40.50 -9.17
C SER A 244 -38.23 -39.42 -10.06
N ALA A 245 -39.50 -39.59 -10.42
CA ALA A 245 -40.20 -38.70 -11.34
C ALA A 245 -40.41 -37.26 -10.81
N LEU A 246 -40.49 -37.07 -9.49
CA LEU A 246 -40.74 -35.76 -8.88
C LEU A 246 -39.46 -34.88 -8.85
N ARG A 247 -38.28 -35.51 -8.83
CA ARG A 247 -36.98 -34.81 -8.88
C ARG A 247 -36.74 -34.16 -10.23
N THR A 248 -37.09 -34.84 -11.32
CA THR A 248 -36.89 -34.34 -12.70
C THR A 248 -37.79 -33.15 -13.02
N ALA A 249 -38.99 -33.08 -12.42
CA ALA A 249 -39.87 -31.92 -12.54
C ALA A 249 -39.32 -30.70 -11.78
N TYR A 250 -38.76 -30.92 -10.59
CA TYR A 250 -38.15 -29.85 -9.78
C TYR A 250 -36.87 -29.28 -10.42
N GLU A 251 -36.05 -30.13 -11.06
CA GLU A 251 -34.86 -29.68 -11.81
C GLU A 251 -35.21 -28.94 -13.11
N LYS A 252 -36.34 -29.25 -13.76
CA LYS A 252 -36.80 -28.48 -14.93
C LYS A 252 -37.38 -27.12 -14.53
N ALA A 253 -38.01 -27.00 -13.36
CA ALA A 253 -38.54 -25.73 -12.85
C ALA A 253 -37.45 -24.81 -12.27
N SER A 254 -36.34 -25.34 -11.75
CA SER A 254 -35.24 -24.52 -11.24
C SER A 254 -34.35 -23.91 -12.33
N ARG A 255 -34.52 -24.30 -13.60
CA ARG A 255 -33.83 -23.73 -14.77
C ARG A 255 -34.58 -22.61 -15.48
N THR A 256 -35.84 -22.34 -15.16
CA THR A 256 -36.50 -21.12 -15.65
C THR A 256 -35.91 -19.93 -14.90
N GLN A 257 -35.34 -18.98 -15.66
CA GLN A 257 -34.65 -17.78 -15.18
C GLN A 257 -35.34 -17.20 -13.94
N LEU A 258 -34.58 -17.09 -12.84
CA LEU A 258 -34.97 -16.32 -11.67
C LEU A 258 -35.49 -14.97 -12.13
N VAL A 259 -36.81 -14.80 -12.06
CA VAL A 259 -37.44 -13.49 -12.12
C VAL A 259 -36.70 -12.64 -11.08
N PRO A 260 -36.07 -11.52 -11.46
CA PRO A 260 -35.28 -10.73 -10.54
C PRO A 260 -36.17 -10.37 -9.36
N GLN A 261 -35.78 -10.88 -8.18
CA GLN A 261 -36.46 -10.62 -6.93
C GLN A 261 -36.64 -9.11 -6.83
N LYS A 262 -37.88 -8.63 -6.86
CA LYS A 262 -38.19 -7.20 -6.84
C LYS A 262 -37.51 -6.63 -5.60
N ARG A 263 -36.43 -5.89 -5.80
CA ARG A 263 -35.75 -5.18 -4.71
C ARG A 263 -36.80 -4.39 -3.96
N SER A 264 -36.79 -4.48 -2.64
CA SER A 264 -37.74 -3.74 -1.83
C SER A 264 -37.56 -2.24 -2.10
N ILE A 265 -38.66 -1.49 -2.17
CA ILE A 265 -38.61 -0.03 -2.32
C ILE A 265 -37.72 0.58 -1.23
N ALA A 266 -37.76 0.00 -0.02
CA ALA A 266 -36.90 0.38 1.11
C ALA A 266 -35.41 0.23 0.81
N GLU A 267 -34.98 -0.87 0.15
CA GLU A 267 -33.58 -1.07 -0.23
C GLU A 267 -33.12 -0.05 -1.27
N THR A 268 -34.02 0.33 -2.19
CA THR A 268 -33.73 1.35 -3.20
C THR A 268 -33.55 2.71 -2.55
N MET A 269 -34.41 3.08 -1.59
CA MET A 269 -34.28 4.32 -0.82
C MET A 269 -33.00 4.35 0.01
N LEU A 270 -32.65 3.24 0.68
CA LEU A 270 -31.41 3.14 1.46
C LEU A 270 -30.18 3.32 0.56
N LYS A 271 -30.17 2.71 -0.62
CA LYS A 271 -29.07 2.84 -1.59
C LYS A 271 -28.92 4.28 -2.09
N MET A 272 -30.03 4.99 -2.31
CA MET A 272 -30.01 6.41 -2.68
C MET A 272 -29.47 7.29 -1.55
N ALA A 273 -29.91 7.06 -0.31
CA ALA A 273 -29.41 7.78 0.86
C ALA A 273 -27.90 7.59 1.05
N GLN A 274 -27.41 6.34 0.94
CA GLN A 274 -25.98 6.04 0.98
C GLN A 274 -25.20 6.70 -0.17
N GLY A 275 -25.79 6.76 -1.37
CA GLY A 275 -25.21 7.45 -2.52
C GLY A 275 -25.03 8.95 -2.25
N ASN A 276 -26.07 9.60 -1.74
CA ASN A 276 -26.04 11.03 -1.43
C ASN A 276 -25.02 11.36 -0.33
N MET A 277 -24.93 10.52 0.70
CA MET A 277 -23.94 10.69 1.77
C MET A 277 -22.51 10.62 1.25
N ARG A 278 -22.20 9.67 0.36
CA ARG A 278 -20.89 9.57 -0.29
C ARG A 278 -20.58 10.81 -1.15
N ILE A 279 -21.57 11.34 -1.87
CA ILE A 279 -21.40 12.55 -2.67
C ILE A 279 -21.07 13.75 -1.76
N MET A 280 -21.76 13.90 -0.63
CA MET A 280 -21.48 14.97 0.34
C MET A 280 -20.09 14.82 0.97
N GLN A 281 -19.68 13.61 1.35
CA GLN A 281 -18.34 13.36 1.91
C GLN A 281 -17.24 13.72 0.91
N ASN A 282 -17.38 13.26 -0.35
CA ASN A 282 -16.43 13.60 -1.41
C ASN A 282 -16.38 15.11 -1.69
N LYS A 283 -17.50 15.84 -1.53
CA LYS A 283 -17.53 17.29 -1.69
C LYS A 283 -16.79 17.99 -0.55
N ALA A 284 -17.05 17.59 0.70
CA ALA A 284 -16.39 18.13 1.88
C ALA A 284 -14.86 17.90 1.84
N GLU A 285 -14.41 16.72 1.41
CA GLU A 285 -12.98 16.42 1.26
C GLU A 285 -12.31 17.33 0.21
N LYS A 286 -12.98 17.60 -0.91
CA LYS A 286 -12.47 18.52 -1.94
C LYS A 286 -12.41 19.96 -1.45
N GLU A 287 -13.43 20.42 -0.74
CA GLU A 287 -13.46 21.76 -0.15
C GLU A 287 -12.36 21.93 0.90
N LEU A 288 -12.14 20.93 1.75
CA LEU A 288 -11.03 20.92 2.72
C LEU A 288 -9.66 20.94 2.02
N GLY A 289 -9.49 20.18 0.94
CA GLY A 289 -8.26 20.18 0.14
C GLY A 289 -7.97 21.56 -0.49
N LEU A 290 -8.99 22.20 -1.06
CA LEU A 290 -8.87 23.56 -1.62
C LEU A 290 -8.57 24.59 -0.54
N ALA A 291 -9.21 24.51 0.64
CA ALA A 291 -8.95 25.40 1.76
C ALA A 291 -7.49 25.29 2.24
N LYS A 292 -6.95 24.07 2.38
CA LYS A 292 -5.55 23.84 2.73
C LYS A 292 -4.59 24.42 1.70
N HIS A 293 -4.86 24.21 0.41
CA HIS A 293 -4.03 24.77 -0.66
C HIS A 293 -4.03 26.31 -0.65
N ASN A 294 -5.21 26.93 -0.45
CA ASN A 294 -5.32 28.39 -0.35
C ASN A 294 -4.57 28.93 0.87
N MET A 295 -4.62 28.23 2.01
CA MET A 295 -3.85 28.60 3.20
C MET A 295 -2.34 28.59 2.93
N LEU A 296 -1.83 27.56 2.26
CA LEU A 296 -0.41 27.48 1.87
C LEU A 296 0.00 28.60 0.91
N LEU A 297 -0.89 29.01 -0.01
CA LEU A 297 -0.63 30.13 -0.90
C LEU A 297 -0.58 31.47 -0.16
N GLU A 298 -1.44 31.67 0.85
CA GLU A 298 -1.40 32.87 1.69
C GLU A 298 -0.13 32.88 2.56
N GLU A 299 0.28 31.75 3.13
CA GLU A 299 1.56 31.62 3.85
C GLU A 299 2.77 31.95 2.95
N LEU A 300 2.75 31.50 1.70
CA LEU A 300 3.78 31.80 0.70
C LEU A 300 3.81 33.30 0.36
N LYS A 301 2.65 33.95 0.19
CA LYS A 301 2.56 35.40 -0.07
C LYS A 301 3.08 36.23 1.09
N LEU A 302 2.86 35.77 2.33
CA LEU A 302 3.33 36.44 3.53
C LEU A 302 4.85 36.25 3.77
N GLY A 303 5.55 35.51 2.92
CA GLY A 303 6.99 35.30 3.03
C GLY A 303 7.40 34.47 4.25
N VAL A 304 6.45 33.75 4.86
CA VAL A 304 6.68 32.96 6.10
C VAL A 304 7.53 31.71 5.81
N THR A 305 7.65 31.29 4.55
CA THR A 305 8.39 30.08 4.13
C THR A 305 9.85 30.30 3.74
N VAL A 306 10.46 31.47 3.97
CA VAL A 306 11.85 31.73 3.54
C VAL A 306 12.94 31.39 4.58
N VAL A 307 12.62 30.72 5.70
CA VAL A 307 13.62 30.54 6.80
C VAL A 307 14.42 29.23 6.74
N PHE A 308 14.05 28.22 5.94
CA PHE A 308 14.79 26.94 5.97
C PHE A 308 15.94 26.78 4.97
N ASP A 309 16.01 27.58 3.89
CA ASP A 309 17.08 27.43 2.88
C ASP A 309 18.30 28.34 3.09
N VAL A 310 18.22 29.37 3.94
CA VAL A 310 19.35 30.30 4.16
C VAL A 310 20.40 29.75 5.15
N PHE A 311 20.05 28.77 5.99
CA PHE A 311 20.99 28.25 6.99
C PHE A 311 21.98 27.20 6.46
N VAL A 312 21.79 26.67 5.25
CA VAL A 312 22.69 25.63 4.68
C VAL A 312 23.81 26.22 3.83
N GLN A 313 23.69 27.46 3.34
CA GLN A 313 24.76 28.10 2.54
C GLN A 313 25.76 28.94 3.36
N GLY A 314 25.50 29.22 4.64
CA GLY A 314 26.40 30.00 5.50
C GLY A 314 27.59 29.23 6.09
N ALA A 315 27.53 27.90 6.15
CA ALA A 315 28.55 27.10 6.86
C ALA A 315 29.76 26.69 6.01
N HIS A 316 29.77 26.97 4.70
CA HIS A 316 30.84 26.51 3.79
C HIS A 316 31.82 27.59 3.33
N PHE A 317 31.64 28.85 3.72
CA PHE A 317 32.45 29.97 3.20
C PHE A 317 33.58 30.44 4.13
N GLU A 318 33.76 29.85 5.32
CA GLU A 318 34.71 30.36 6.34
C GLU A 318 35.95 29.48 6.60
N GLN A 319 36.26 28.48 5.74
CA GLN A 319 37.44 27.62 5.93
C GLN A 319 38.61 27.82 4.95
N THR A 320 38.57 28.79 4.03
CA THR A 320 39.65 28.97 3.03
C THR A 320 40.55 30.20 3.23
N LYS A 321 40.48 30.90 4.37
CA LYS A 321 41.24 32.17 4.55
C LYS A 321 42.36 32.19 5.60
N CYS A 322 42.85 31.04 6.06
CA CYS A 322 44.03 30.98 6.94
C CYS A 322 45.06 29.93 6.46
N LYS A 323 45.72 30.20 5.34
CA LYS A 323 47.06 29.70 5.01
C LYS A 323 47.79 30.76 4.19
N GLY A 324 48.54 31.60 4.90
CA GLY A 324 49.46 32.62 4.41
C GLY A 324 50.32 33.05 5.57
#